data_AF-A0AAD9WKJ3-F1
#
_entry.id   AF-A0AAD9WKJ3-F1
#
_cell.length_a   1.000
_cell.length_b   1.000
_cell.length_c   1.000
_cell.angle_alpha   90.00
_cell.angle_beta   90.00
_cell.angle_gamma   90.00
#
_symmetry.space_group_name_H-M   'P 1'
#
loop_
_entity.id
_entity.type
_entity.pdbx_description
1 polymer ?
#
loop_
_entity_poly.entity_id
_entity_poly.type
_entity_poly.pdbx_seq_one_letter_code
_entity_poly.pdbx_strand_id
1 'polypeptide(L)' 'CVHVCPIDLPVVDWKLETDIQKKRLLNYHIDFIICLFYGNCIKYYPTNCLSMTEEYELATYDRHELNYNQIALVRLPMS' A
#
# COMPACT_ATOMS: atom_id res chain seq x y z
N CYS A 1 8.75 0.47 3.32
CA CYS A 1 7.84 -0.12 2.33
C CYS A 1 8.41 0.04 0.91
N VAL A 2 8.46 1.27 0.37
CA VAL A 2 9.02 1.57 -0.97
C VAL A 2 10.40 0.94 -1.20
N HIS A 3 11.35 1.26 -0.31
CA HIS A 3 12.74 0.80 -0.43
C HIS A 3 12.99 -0.70 -0.27
N VAL A 4 11.98 -1.49 0.15
CA VAL A 4 12.13 -2.95 0.32
C VAL A 4 11.39 -3.73 -0.77
N CYS A 5 10.60 -3.04 -1.60
CA CYS A 5 9.97 -3.64 -2.76
C CYS A 5 10.97 -3.63 -3.92
N PRO A 6 11.16 -4.75 -4.65
CA PRO A 6 12.10 -4.83 -5.76
C PRO A 6 11.75 -3.91 -6.96
N ILE A 7 10.54 -3.36 -6.97
CA ILE A 7 10.02 -2.46 -8.02
C ILE A 7 9.61 -1.09 -7.45
N ASP A 8 10.06 -0.74 -6.26
CA ASP A 8 9.82 0.57 -5.62
C ASP A 8 8.33 0.93 -5.41
N LEU A 9 7.47 -0.05 -5.14
CA LEU A 9 6.10 0.18 -4.63
C LEU A 9 6.06 0.11 -3.10
N PRO A 10 5.08 0.77 -2.43
CA PRO A 10 3.96 1.60 -2.90
C PRO A 10 4.34 3.03 -3.30
N VAL A 11 3.42 3.77 -3.93
CA VAL A 11 3.54 5.23 -4.09
C VAL A 11 3.08 5.92 -2.80
N VAL A 12 3.94 6.78 -2.23
CA VAL A 12 3.70 7.43 -0.93
C VAL A 12 3.97 8.94 -1.03
N ASP A 13 2.91 9.73 -0.90
CA ASP A 13 3.01 11.18 -0.80
C ASP A 13 2.93 11.60 0.66
N TRP A 14 3.82 12.50 1.08
CA TRP A 14 3.84 13.04 2.43
C TRP A 14 4.25 14.51 2.43
N LYS A 15 3.80 15.23 3.47
CA LYS A 15 4.21 16.61 3.74
C LYS A 15 4.92 16.67 5.09
N LEU A 16 6.05 17.39 5.14
CA LEU A 16 6.68 17.70 6.42
C LEU A 16 5.89 18.81 7.12
N GLU A 17 5.32 18.51 8.29
CA GLU A 17 4.79 19.54 9.17
C GLU A 17 5.95 20.05 10.03
N THR A 18 6.48 21.23 9.67
CA THR A 18 7.69 21.82 10.26
C THR A 18 7.52 22.13 11.74
N ASP A 19 6.30 22.45 12.17
CA ASP A 19 6.00 22.85 13.55
C ASP A 19 6.18 21.70 14.54
N ILE A 20 5.84 20.48 14.12
CA ILE A 20 5.93 19.26 14.93
C ILE A 20 7.06 18.32 14.49
N GLN A 21 7.79 18.69 13.43
CA GLN A 21 8.86 17.90 12.79
C GLN A 21 8.42 16.46 12.43
N LYS A 22 7.15 16.27 12.06
CA LYS A 22 6.60 14.98 11.66
C LYS A 22 6.18 15.00 10.20
N LYS A 23 6.34 13.85 9.55
CA LYS A 23 5.83 13.62 8.20
C LYS A 23 4.38 13.21 8.30
N ARG A 24 3.49 13.99 7.69
CA ARG A 24 2.09 13.64 7.53
C ARG A 24 1.88 12.97 6.18
N LEU A 25 1.26 11.80 6.19
CA LEU A 25 0.86 11.08 5.00
C LEU A 25 -0.28 11.85 4.29
N LEU A 26 -0.16 12.01 2.97
CA LEU A 26 -1.20 12.60 2.14
C LEU A 26 -1.89 11.52 1.31
N ASN A 27 -1.12 10.81 0.50
CA ASN A 27 -1.62 9.74 -0.35
C ASN A 27 -0.77 8.49 -0.16
N TYR A 28 -1.43 7.34 -0.23
CA TYR A 28 -0.80 6.04 -0.21
C TYR A 28 -1.54 5.15 -1.20
N HIS A 29 -0.81 4.63 -2.18
CA HIS A 29 -1.38 3.83 -3.27
C HIS A 29 -0.55 2.58 -3.54
N ILE A 30 -1.23 1.45 -3.74
CA ILE A 30 -0.63 0.19 -4.19
C ILE A 30 -1.31 -0.20 -5.51
N ASP A 31 -0.51 -0.37 -6.55
CA ASP A 31 -0.98 -0.94 -7.80
C ASP A 31 -0.82 -2.48 -7.75
N PHE A 32 -1.96 -3.17 -7.70
CA PHE A 32 -2.01 -4.63 -7.60
C PHE A 32 -1.71 -5.34 -8.92
N ILE A 33 -1.75 -4.66 -10.07
CA ILE A 33 -1.34 -5.26 -11.35
C ILE A 33 0.16 -5.55 -11.38
N ILE A 34 0.95 -4.68 -10.75
CA ILE A 34 2.42 -4.78 -10.73
C ILE A 34 2.96 -5.34 -9.41
N CYS A 35 2.16 -5.39 -8.35
CA CYS A 35 2.56 -5.98 -7.08
C CYS A 35 2.96 -7.46 -7.24
N LEU A 36 4.13 -7.84 -6.73
CA LEU A 36 4.63 -9.22 -6.78
C LEU A 36 4.15 -10.10 -5.62
N PHE A 37 3.37 -9.56 -4.68
CA PHE A 37 2.86 -10.25 -3.49
C PHE A 37 3.92 -10.95 -2.61
N TYR A 38 5.20 -10.53 -2.71
CA TYR A 38 6.32 -11.14 -2.00
C TYR A 38 6.34 -10.87 -0.47
N GLY A 39 5.56 -9.90 0.01
CA GLY A 39 5.40 -9.64 1.46
C GLY A 39 6.54 -8.90 2.16
N ASN A 40 7.60 -8.48 1.44
CA ASN A 40 8.70 -7.68 2.02
C ASN A 40 8.21 -6.38 2.65
N CYS A 41 7.20 -5.75 2.04
CA CYS A 41 6.58 -4.53 2.52
C CYS A 41 6.03 -4.64 3.94
N ILE A 42 5.60 -5.85 4.36
CA ILE A 42 5.04 -6.14 5.69
C ILE A 42 6.14 -6.60 6.63
N LYS A 43 6.98 -7.54 6.19
CA LYS A 43 8.04 -8.15 7.01
C LYS A 43 8.99 -7.13 7.64
N TYR A 44 9.31 -6.07 6.90
CA TYR A 44 10.26 -5.04 7.34
C TYR A 44 9.58 -3.75 7.82
N TYR A 45 8.24 -3.72 7.91
CA TYR A 45 7.55 -2.50 8.33
C TYR A 45 7.57 -2.35 9.86
N PRO A 46 8.06 -1.21 10.39
CA PRO A 46 8.31 -1.08 11.83
C PRO A 46 7.05 -0.95 12.69
N THR A 47 5.90 -0.55 12.12
CA THR A 47 4.69 -0.22 12.89
C THR A 47 3.52 -1.18 12.67
N ASN A 48 3.74 -2.32 12.00
CA ASN A 48 2.69 -3.29 11.65
C ASN A 48 1.41 -2.67 11.02
N CYS A 49 1.57 -1.57 10.27
CA CYS A 49 0.44 -0.87 9.63
C CYS A 49 -0.14 -1.65 8.43
N LEU A 50 0.62 -2.59 7.87
CA LEU A 50 0.26 -3.35 6.69
C LEU A 50 0.21 -4.83 7.04
N SER A 51 -0.76 -5.54 6.46
CA SER A 51 -0.93 -6.98 6.56
C SER A 51 -1.39 -7.55 5.22
N MET A 52 -1.02 -8.79 4.91
CA MET A 52 -1.61 -9.50 3.78
C MET A 52 -2.99 -10.01 4.20
N THR A 53 -3.95 -9.93 3.27
CA THR A 53 -5.26 -10.57 3.39
C THR A 53 -5.26 -11.90 2.66
N GLU A 54 -6.31 -12.69 2.87
CA GLU A 54 -6.56 -13.95 2.14
C GLU A 54 -7.45 -13.74 0.90
N GLU A 55 -7.54 -12.51 0.39
CA GLU A 55 -8.31 -12.19 -0.81
C GLU A 55 -7.49 -12.48 -2.07
N TYR A 56 -7.88 -13.53 -2.79
CA TYR A 56 -7.24 -13.92 -4.05
C TYR A 56 -8.08 -13.53 -5.29
N GLU A 57 -9.35 -13.17 -5.11
CA GLU A 57 -10.30 -12.89 -6.19
C GLU A 57 -10.33 -11.39 -6.59
N LEU A 58 -9.18 -10.87 -7.01
CA LEU A 58 -9.02 -9.45 -7.38
C LEU A 58 -9.14 -9.18 -8.89
N ALA A 59 -9.74 -10.08 -9.67
CA ALA A 59 -9.82 -9.90 -11.13
C ALA A 59 -10.80 -8.77 -11.51
N THR A 60 -10.36 -7.83 -12.34
CA THR A 60 -11.19 -6.71 -12.85
C THR A 60 -11.06 -6.55 -14.37
N TYR A 61 -11.99 -5.81 -14.98
CA TYR A 61 -11.98 -5.54 -16.41
C TYR A 61 -11.09 -4.36 -16.79
N ASP A 62 -10.92 -3.38 -15.89
CA ASP A 62 -10.02 -2.24 -16.08
C ASP A 62 -8.84 -2.30 -15.10
N ARG A 63 -7.62 -2.19 -15.65
CA ARG A 63 -6.36 -2.13 -14.91
C ARG A 63 -6.33 -1.01 -13.86
N HIS A 64 -7.02 0.11 -14.11
CA HIS A 64 -7.00 1.25 -13.19
C HIS A 64 -7.81 0.97 -11.92
N GLU A 65 -8.75 0.03 -11.96
CA GLU A 65 -9.52 -0.38 -10.79
C GLU A 65 -8.62 -1.05 -9.74
N LEU A 66 -7.50 -1.65 -10.15
CA LEU A 66 -6.55 -2.33 -9.26
C LEU A 66 -5.47 -1.43 -8.66
N ASN A 67 -5.54 -0.12 -8.91
CA ASN A 67 -4.74 0.87 -8.19
C ASN A 67 -5.47 1.35 -6.94
N TYR A 68 -5.23 0.66 -5.82
CA TYR A 68 -5.96 0.93 -4.59
C TYR A 68 -5.32 2.06 -3.80
N ASN A 69 -6.15 3.01 -3.39
CA ASN A 69 -5.77 4.07 -2.46
C ASN A 69 -5.88 3.63 -1.00
N GLN A 70 -5.42 4.48 -0.07
CA GLN A 70 -5.47 4.22 1.36
C GLN A 70 -6.85 3.85 1.91
N ILE A 71 -7.93 4.35 1.31
CA ILE A 71 -9.31 4.07 1.76
C ILE A 71 -9.74 2.68 1.28
N ALA A 72 -9.41 2.31 0.04
CA ALA A 72 -9.70 1.00 -0.52
C ALA A 72 -8.92 -0.11 0.21
N LEU A 73 -7.68 0.15 0.62
CA LEU A 73 -6.82 -0.80 1.33
C LEU A 73 -7.24 -1.12 2.77
N VAL A 74 -8.06 -0.25 3.39
CA VAL A 74 -8.54 -0.43 4.78
C VAL A 74 -9.84 -1.23 4.84
N ARG A 75 -10.40 -1.60 3.68
CA ARG A 75 -11.62 -2.41 3.63
C ARG A 75 -11.38 -3.78 4.25
N LEU A 76 -12.37 -4.27 4.98
CA LEU A 76 -12.34 -5.62 5.53
C LEU A 76 -12.47 -6.63 4.39
N PRO A 77 -11.71 -7.73 4.44
CA PRO A 77 -11.79 -8.73 3.39
C PRO A 77 -13.19 -9.34 3.32
N MET A 78 -13.69 -9.56 2.11
CA MET A 78 -14.96 -10.26 1.90
C MET A 78 -14.73 -11.76 2.14
N SER A 79 -15.54 -12.37 3.00
CA SER A 79 -15.42 -13.76 3.48
C SER A 79 -15.47 -14.81 2.38
#